data_AF-R5E4U1-F1
#
_entry.id   AF-R5E4U1-F1
#
_cell.length_a   1.000
_cell.length_b   1.000
_cell.length_c   1.000
_cell.angle_alpha   90.00
_cell.angle_beta   90.00
_cell.angle_gamma   90.00
#
_symmetry.space_group_name_H-M   'P 1'
#
loop_
_entity.id
_entity.type
_entity.pdbx_description
1 polymer ?
#
loop_
_entity_poly.entity_id
_entity_poly.type
_entity_poly.pdbx_seq_one_letter_code
_entity_poly.pdbx_strand_id
1 'polypeptide(L)'
;MKRSETSAGKEKASTEKTTTDAKTAAANLPRYYTVQSGDTLSSISFKMYNSVGYVAELMEANGLGEADDIHEGDQIMIPTVKK
;
A
#
# COMPACT_ATOMS: atom_id res chain seq x y z
N MET A 1 12.31 44.38 9.35
CA MET A 1 11.97 43.75 8.06
C MET A 1 11.28 42.43 8.32
N LYS A 2 10.17 42.17 7.62
CA LYS A 2 9.33 40.98 7.78
C LYS A 2 9.90 39.80 7.00
N ARG A 3 9.76 38.62 7.61
CA ARG A 3 9.29 37.34 7.05
C ARG A 3 10.21 36.55 6.09
N SER A 4 10.58 35.39 6.63
CA SER A 4 10.39 34.06 6.01
C SER A 4 11.49 33.56 5.09
N GLU A 5 12.46 32.89 5.70
CA GLU A 5 13.23 31.85 5.02
C GLU A 5 12.35 30.63 4.72
N THR A 6 12.46 30.24 3.46
CA THR A 6 11.92 29.08 2.76
C THR A 6 12.39 27.78 3.43
N SER A 7 11.48 26.83 3.64
CA SER A 7 11.85 25.42 3.73
C SER A 7 10.79 24.55 3.07
N ALA A 8 11.12 24.18 1.83
CA ALA A 8 10.72 23.01 1.07
C ALA A 8 9.42 22.30 1.49
N GLY A 9 8.34 22.65 0.78
CA GLY A 9 7.24 21.71 0.58
C GLY A 9 7.77 20.47 -0.14
N LYS A 10 7.62 19.31 0.50
CA LYS A 10 7.77 18.01 -0.15
C LYS A 10 6.61 17.83 -1.12
N GLU A 11 6.81 18.28 -2.35
CA GLU A 11 6.10 17.78 -3.51
C GLU A 11 6.50 16.31 -3.71
N LYS A 12 5.65 15.38 -3.26
CA LYS A 12 5.71 13.99 -3.71
C LYS A 12 4.47 13.69 -4.54
N ALA A 13 4.36 14.42 -5.65
CA ALA A 13 3.62 13.94 -6.80
C ALA A 13 4.54 12.96 -7.54
N SER A 14 4.27 11.67 -7.43
CA SER A 14 4.76 10.68 -8.38
C SER A 14 3.54 10.01 -8.97
N THR A 15 3.30 10.45 -10.19
CA THR A 15 2.25 10.15 -11.14
C THR A 15 2.08 8.64 -11.36
N GLU A 16 0.82 8.28 -11.55
CA GLU A 16 0.29 7.03 -12.12
C GLU A 16 1.27 6.23 -12.99
N LYS A 17 1.31 4.92 -12.72
CA LYS A 17 1.63 3.91 -13.74
C LYS A 17 0.39 3.06 -14.04
N THR A 18 -0.30 3.51 -15.07
CA THR A 18 -1.31 2.89 -15.93
C THR A 18 -1.10 1.37 -16.18
N THR A 19 -2.12 0.59 -15.78
CA THR A 19 -2.89 -0.39 -16.61
C THR A 19 -2.38 -1.83 -16.84
N THR A 20 -3.29 -2.76 -16.49
CA THR A 20 -3.53 -4.13 -17.01
C THR A 20 -2.37 -5.11 -17.10
N ASP A 21 -2.43 -6.14 -16.24
CA ASP A 21 -2.41 -7.51 -16.73
C ASP A 21 -3.58 -8.26 -16.09
N ALA A 22 -4.63 -8.46 -16.88
CA ALA A 22 -5.68 -9.42 -16.60
C ALA A 22 -5.14 -10.78 -17.05
N LYS A 23 -4.58 -11.56 -16.12
CA LYS A 23 -4.42 -13.00 -16.36
C LYS A 23 -4.65 -13.81 -15.10
N THR A 24 -5.76 -14.54 -15.18
CA THR A 24 -6.14 -15.74 -14.41
C THR A 24 -7.01 -15.46 -13.19
N ALA A 25 -8.31 -15.68 -13.42
CA ALA A 25 -9.33 -15.83 -12.40
C ALA A 25 -8.92 -16.91 -11.38
N ALA A 26 -8.32 -16.49 -10.27
CA ALA A 26 -8.18 -17.29 -9.06
C ALA A 26 -8.36 -16.33 -7.88
N ALA A 27 -9.56 -16.35 -7.29
CA ALA A 27 -9.97 -15.61 -6.10
C ALA A 27 -9.74 -14.08 -6.17
N ASN A 28 -10.78 -13.34 -6.56
CA ASN A 28 -10.79 -11.87 -6.71
C ASN A 28 -10.56 -11.14 -5.37
N LEU A 29 -9.32 -11.09 -4.88
CA LEU A 29 -8.90 -10.01 -4.01
C LEU A 29 -8.61 -8.77 -4.87
N PRO A 30 -9.00 -7.56 -4.42
CA PRO A 30 -8.66 -6.34 -5.11
C PRO A 30 -7.13 -6.27 -5.24
N ARG A 31 -6.61 -6.12 -6.47
CA ARG A 31 -5.14 -6.08 -6.71
C ARG A 31 -4.44 -4.98 -5.94
N TYR A 32 -5.17 -3.94 -5.53
CA TYR A 32 -4.65 -2.79 -4.80
C TYR A 32 -5.65 -2.35 -3.73
N TYR A 33 -5.14 -1.96 -2.57
CA TYR A 33 -5.88 -1.40 -1.44
C TYR A 33 -5.34 -0.01 -1.09
N THR A 34 -6.22 0.98 -0.99
CA THR A 34 -5.85 2.29 -0.46
C THR A 34 -5.95 2.26 1.05
N VAL A 35 -4.83 2.47 1.73
CA VAL A 35 -4.75 2.53 3.19
C VAL A 35 -5.67 3.63 3.70
N GLN A 36 -6.52 3.32 4.67
CA GLN A 36 -7.35 4.31 5.35
C GLN A 36 -6.74 4.71 6.69
N SER A 37 -7.20 5.82 7.24
CA SER A 37 -6.73 6.30 8.54
C SER A 37 -6.96 5.23 9.62
N GLY A 38 -5.90 4.83 10.31
CA GLY A 38 -5.92 3.76 11.31
C GLY A 38 -5.75 2.34 10.76
N ASP A 39 -5.56 2.15 9.45
CA ASP A 39 -5.16 0.86 8.90
C ASP A 39 -3.67 0.61 9.11
N THR A 40 -3.36 -0.60 9.56
CA THR A 40 -2.00 -1.13 9.62
C THR A 40 -1.84 -2.26 8.61
N LEU A 41 -0.61 -2.58 8.22
CA LEU A 41 -0.33 -3.71 7.34
C LEU A 41 -0.92 -5.03 7.88
N SER A 42 -0.91 -5.21 9.19
CA SER A 42 -1.55 -6.34 9.88
C SER A 42 -3.08 -6.34 9.75
N SER A 43 -3.73 -5.19 9.92
CA SER A 43 -5.17 -5.04 9.76
C SER A 43 -5.61 -5.25 8.31
N ILE A 44 -4.83 -4.74 7.34
CA ILE A 44 -5.06 -4.92 5.92
C ILE A 44 -4.88 -6.39 5.54
N SER A 45 -3.78 -7.02 5.98
CA SER A 45 -3.54 -8.46 5.81
C SER A 45 -4.71 -9.28 6.34
N PHE A 46 -5.19 -8.95 7.54
CA PHE A 46 -6.34 -9.63 8.12
C PHE A 46 -7.62 -9.37 7.32
N LYS A 47 -7.90 -8.14 6.89
CA LYS A 47 -9.07 -7.82 6.05
C LYS A 47 -9.05 -8.57 4.71
N MET A 48 -7.87 -8.70 4.10
CA MET A 48 -7.70 -9.27 2.77
C MET A 48 -7.64 -10.80 2.80
N TYR A 49 -6.79 -11.36 3.66
CA TYR A 49 -6.52 -12.81 3.70
C TYR A 49 -7.19 -13.54 4.86
N ASN A 50 -7.87 -12.81 5.76
CA ASN A 50 -8.38 -13.31 7.03
C ASN A 50 -7.27 -13.86 7.94
N SER A 51 -6.03 -13.37 7.75
CA SER A 51 -4.84 -13.76 8.50
C SER A 51 -3.81 -12.64 8.51
N VAL A 52 -3.17 -12.42 9.65
CA VAL A 52 -2.05 -11.48 9.81
C VAL A 52 -0.71 -12.05 9.33
N GLY A 53 -0.66 -13.34 8.97
CA GLY A 53 0.56 -14.00 8.50
C GLY A 53 1.05 -13.57 7.12
N TYR A 54 0.24 -12.79 6.38
CA TYR A 54 0.56 -12.34 5.02
C TYR A 54 1.11 -10.91 4.98
N VAL A 55 1.47 -10.34 6.13
CA VAL A 55 2.14 -9.03 6.19
C VAL A 55 3.46 -9.06 5.43
N ALA A 56 4.26 -10.13 5.59
CA ALA A 56 5.51 -10.28 4.86
C ALA A 56 5.30 -10.29 3.34
N GLU A 57 4.23 -10.94 2.85
CA GLU A 57 3.91 -10.99 1.42
C GLU A 57 3.46 -9.63 0.89
N LEU A 58 2.68 -8.90 1.69
CA LEU A 58 2.32 -7.53 1.37
C LEU A 58 3.56 -6.63 1.32
N MET A 59 4.48 -6.80 2.26
CA MET A 59 5.74 -6.06 2.30
C MET A 59 6.61 -6.38 1.08
N GLU A 60 6.81 -7.65 0.76
CA GLU A 60 7.60 -8.09 -0.39
C GLU A 60 6.99 -7.60 -1.72
N ALA A 61 5.68 -7.72 -1.88
CA ALA A 61 4.99 -7.27 -3.09
C ALA A 61 5.04 -5.75 -3.31
N ASN A 62 5.20 -4.97 -2.22
CA ASN A 62 5.27 -3.50 -2.27
C ASN A 62 6.67 -2.94 -2.03
N GLY A 63 7.67 -3.79 -1.74
CA GLY A 63 9.01 -3.37 -1.35
C GLY A 63 9.04 -2.54 -0.05
N LEU A 64 8.10 -2.79 0.87
CA LEU A 64 8.03 -2.09 2.15
C LEU A 64 9.00 -2.72 3.14
N GLY A 65 9.81 -1.89 3.78
CA GLY A 65 10.83 -2.36 4.74
C GLY A 65 10.22 -2.84 6.05
N GLU A 66 9.19 -2.15 6.55
CA GLU A 66 8.53 -2.45 7.83
C GLU A 66 7.01 -2.25 7.72
N ALA A 67 6.26 -2.89 8.62
CA ALA A 67 4.80 -2.81 8.66
C ALA A 67 4.26 -1.39 8.95
N ASP A 68 5.09 -0.54 9.56
CA ASP A 68 4.78 0.83 9.96
C ASP A 68 5.14 1.88 8.90
N ASP A 69 5.68 1.48 7.74
CA ASP A 69 6.04 2.44 6.67
C ASP A 69 4.82 2.87 5.82
N ILE A 70 3.65 2.31 6.09
CA ILE A 70 2.42 2.63 5.35
C ILE A 70 1.69 3.84 5.95
N HIS A 71 1.20 4.71 5.07
CA HIS A 71 0.46 5.91 5.44
C HIS A 71 -0.93 5.94 4.81
N GLU A 72 -1.85 6.68 5.42
CA GLU A 72 -3.18 6.89 4.86
C GLU A 72 -3.10 7.48 3.43
N GLY A 73 -3.87 6.89 2.51
CA GLY A 73 -3.81 7.24 1.09
C GLY A 73 -2.78 6.46 0.28
N ASP A 74 -1.88 5.70 0.91
CA ASP A 74 -0.96 4.82 0.19
C ASP A 74 -1.71 3.70 -0.51
N GLN A 75 -1.22 3.32 -1.69
CA GLN A 75 -1.78 2.22 -2.46
C GLN A 75 -0.91 0.97 -2.28
N ILE A 76 -1.44 0.00 -1.56
CA ILE A 76 -0.79 -1.28 -1.27
C ILE A 76 -1.27 -2.32 -2.26
N MET A 77 -0.36 -2.87 -3.03
CA MET A 77 -0.60 -4.05 -3.85
C MET A 77 -0.90 -5.25 -2.96
N ILE A 78 -2.02 -5.92 -3.22
CA ILE A 78 -2.43 -7.12 -2.49
C ILE A 78 -2.09 -8.33 -3.38
N PRO A 79 -0.98 -9.05 -3.11
CA PRO A 79 -0.61 -10.22 -3.92
C PRO A 79 -1.65 -11.33 -3.77
N THR A 80 -1.94 -12.07 -4.84
CA THR A 80 -2.78 -13.26 -4.72
C THR A 80 -1.96 -14.40 -4.10
N VAL A 81 -2.02 -14.52 -2.78
CA VAL A 81 -1.45 -15.67 -2.06
C VAL A 81 -2.40 -16.85 -2.22
N LYS A 82 -1.90 -17.98 -2.72
CA LYS A 82 -2.71 -19.21 -2.78
C LYS A 82 -2.80 -19.77 -1.37
N LYS A 83 -4.02 -19.86 -0.84
CA LYS A 83 -4.30 -20.59 0.41
C LYS A 83 -4.00 -22.07 0.27
#